data_AF-A0A388Q005-F1
#
_entry.id   AF-A0A388Q005-F1
#
_cell.length_a   1.000
_cell.length_b   1.000
_cell.length_c   1.000
_cell.angle_alpha   90.00
_cell.angle_beta   90.00
_cell.angle_gamma   90.00
#
_symmetry.space_group_name_H-M   'P 1'
#
loop_
_entity.id
_entity.type
_entity.pdbx_description
1 polymer ?
#
loop_
_entity_poly.entity_id
_entity_poly.type
_entity_poly.pdbx_seq_one_letter_code
_entity_poly.pdbx_strand_id
1 'polypeptide(L)'
;MNQIKLWAKNKLPADAELHQHTEYLDYWHEAFEEKSQLRILFGGMDPYIEFINLGQVFDNSRLIEDTGINFPEPVHEYIQRCIDHLGNIDIMEGALDP
;
A
#
# COMPACT_ATOMS: atom_id res chain seq x y z
N MET A 1 4.55 6.78 5.44
CA MET A 1 4.84 6.50 4.01
C MET A 1 6.15 7.12 3.50
N ASN A 2 6.42 8.42 3.73
CA ASN A 2 7.64 9.08 3.22
C ASN A 2 8.96 8.44 3.69
N GLN A 3 9.04 7.96 4.93
CA GLN A 3 10.24 7.27 5.43
C GLN A 3 10.52 5.96 4.65
N ILE A 4 9.50 5.17 4.30
CA ILE A 4 9.69 3.92 3.54
C ILE A 4 10.19 4.23 2.12
N LYS A 5 9.68 5.29 1.47
CA LYS A 5 10.19 5.75 0.17
C LYS A 5 11.66 6.18 0.24
N LEU A 6 12.07 6.84 1.32
CA LEU A 6 13.47 7.21 1.55
C LEU A 6 14.33 5.98 1.81
N TRP A 7 13.82 5.00 2.55
CA TRP A 7 14.49 3.73 2.79
C TRP A 7 14.74 2.93 1.50
N ALA A 8 13.73 2.81 0.63
CA ALA A 8 13.86 2.17 -0.68
C ALA A 8 14.90 2.87 -1.59
N LYS A 9 15.15 4.17 -1.36
CA LYS A 9 16.17 4.97 -2.07
C LYS A 9 17.54 4.99 -1.37
N ASN A 10 17.71 4.26 -0.26
CA ASN A 10 18.89 4.32 0.63
C ASN A 10 19.21 5.75 1.11
N LYS A 11 18.16 6.54 1.37
CA LYS A 11 18.22 7.95 1.83
C LYS A 11 17.50 8.17 3.15
N LEU A 12 17.17 7.10 3.88
CA LEU A 12 16.54 7.20 5.20
C LEU A 12 17.55 7.80 6.21
N PRO A 13 17.21 8.88 6.93
CA PRO A 13 18.04 9.40 8.01
C PRO A 13 18.24 8.38 9.12
N ALA A 14 19.42 8.37 9.75
CA ALA A 14 19.77 7.38 10.79
C ALA A 14 18.91 7.50 12.07
N ASP A 15 18.32 8.68 12.31
CA ASP A 15 17.43 8.99 13.42
C ASP A 15 15.95 8.75 13.10
N ALA A 16 15.63 8.22 11.92
CA ALA A 16 14.26 8.00 11.51
C ALA A 16 13.56 6.95 12.39
N GLU A 17 12.34 7.28 12.84
CA GLU A 17 11.46 6.40 13.62
C GLU A 17 11.26 5.02 12.97
N LEU A 18 11.24 4.95 11.62
CA LEU A 18 11.11 3.69 10.90
C LEU A 18 12.21 2.67 11.24
N HIS A 19 13.39 3.11 11.70
CA HIS A 19 14.43 2.19 12.19
C HIS A 19 14.03 1.45 13.47
N GLN A 20 13.03 1.92 14.21
CA GLN A 20 12.49 1.24 15.40
C GLN A 20 11.55 0.08 15.03
N HIS A 21 11.13 -0.01 13.77
CA HIS A 21 10.24 -1.05 13.27
C HIS A 21 10.96 -1.94 12.26
N THR A 22 12.06 -2.57 12.71
CA THR A 22 12.92 -3.41 11.86
C THR A 22 12.18 -4.59 11.25
N GLU A 23 11.21 -5.17 11.97
CA GLU A 23 10.36 -6.25 11.48
C GLU A 23 9.67 -5.95 10.14
N TYR A 24 9.22 -4.71 9.94
CA TYR A 24 8.66 -4.31 8.65
C TYR A 24 9.75 -4.11 7.61
N LEU A 25 10.89 -3.53 7.97
CA LEU A 25 12.01 -3.33 7.04
C LEU A 25 12.55 -4.66 6.51
N ASP A 26 12.63 -5.67 7.38
CA ASP A 26 13.05 -7.02 7.05
C ASP A 26 12.01 -7.69 6.13
N TYR A 27 10.71 -7.59 6.46
CA TYR A 27 9.64 -8.04 5.57
C TYR A 27 9.72 -7.42 4.17
N TRP A 28 9.91 -6.09 4.08
CA TRP A 28 10.03 -5.42 2.79
C TRP A 28 11.31 -5.83 2.04
N HIS A 29 12.38 -6.15 2.74
CA HIS A 29 13.61 -6.63 2.12
C HIS A 29 13.48 -8.07 1.60
N GLU A 30 12.81 -8.94 2.36
CA GLU A 30 12.55 -10.33 1.97
C GLU A 30 11.52 -10.41 0.84
N ALA A 31 10.45 -9.61 0.89
CA ALA A 31 9.39 -9.60 -0.11
C ALA A 31 9.83 -8.98 -1.45
N PHE A 32 10.75 -8.02 -1.41
CA PHE A 32 11.30 -7.35 -2.58
C PHE A 32 12.81 -7.56 -2.55
N GLU A 33 13.26 -8.68 -3.13
CA GLU A 33 14.65 -9.16 -3.17
C GLU A 33 15.66 -8.00 -3.34
N GLU A 34 15.33 -7.04 -4.21
CA GLU A 34 16.02 -5.76 -4.30
C GLU A 34 15.16 -4.55 -3.92
N LYS A 35 15.75 -3.62 -3.15
CA LYS A 35 15.16 -2.28 -2.88
C LYS A 35 14.81 -1.50 -4.15
N SER A 36 15.43 -1.83 -5.28
CA SER A 36 15.17 -1.23 -6.59
C SER A 36 13.73 -1.51 -7.07
N GLN A 37 13.19 -2.70 -6.81
CA GLN A 37 11.84 -3.11 -7.17
C GLN A 37 10.81 -2.37 -6.32
N LEU A 38 11.06 -2.27 -5.02
CA LEU A 38 10.21 -1.48 -4.11
C LEU A 38 10.13 -0.01 -4.53
N ARG A 39 11.25 0.56 -5.03
CA ARG A 39 11.27 1.92 -5.58
C ARG A 39 10.40 2.05 -6.84
N ILE A 40 10.43 1.06 -7.74
CA ILE A 40 9.59 1.05 -8.95
C ILE A 40 8.11 0.98 -8.56
N LEU A 41 7.76 0.07 -7.63
CA LEU A 41 6.42 -0.06 -7.09
C LEU A 41 5.92 1.27 -6.52
N PHE A 42 6.70 1.94 -5.67
CA PHE A 42 6.32 3.25 -5.13
C PHE A 42 6.18 4.32 -6.22
N GLY A 43 7.00 4.28 -7.28
CA GLY A 43 6.84 5.18 -8.43
C GLY A 43 5.49 5.00 -9.13
N GLY A 44 5.06 3.76 -9.37
CA GLY A 44 3.74 3.46 -9.94
C GLY A 44 2.58 3.79 -8.98
N MET A 45 2.81 3.61 -7.67
CA MET A 45 1.80 3.88 -6.65
C MET A 45 1.69 5.35 -6.24
N ASP A 46 2.65 6.21 -6.59
CA ASP A 46 2.70 7.61 -6.15
C ASP A 46 1.37 8.36 -6.35
N PRO A 47 0.70 8.30 -7.53
CA PRO A 47 -0.59 8.96 -7.73
C PRO A 47 -1.70 8.43 -6.82
N TYR A 48 -1.73 7.12 -6.57
CA TYR A 48 -2.72 6.50 -5.69
C TYR A 48 -2.45 6.84 -4.22
N ILE A 49 -1.18 6.90 -3.82
CA ILE A 49 -0.78 7.33 -2.48
C ILE A 49 -1.16 8.80 -2.27
N GLU A 50 -0.96 9.67 -3.27
CA GLU A 50 -1.41 11.05 -3.20
C GLU A 50 -2.93 11.12 -3.05
N PHE A 51 -3.67 10.36 -3.87
CA PHE A 51 -5.13 10.26 -3.79
C PHE A 51 -5.64 9.82 -2.41
N ILE A 52 -5.06 8.74 -1.84
CA ILE A 52 -5.44 8.23 -0.51
C ILE A 52 -5.12 9.26 0.59
N ASN A 53 -4.05 10.05 0.43
CA ASN A 53 -3.63 11.07 1.39
C ASN A 53 -4.34 12.42 1.21
N LEU A 54 -5.28 12.56 0.28
CA LEU A 54 -6.09 13.78 0.14
C LEU A 54 -6.93 14.09 1.38
N GLY A 55 -7.02 13.16 2.34
CA GLY A 55 -7.76 13.35 3.59
C GLY A 55 -9.26 13.49 3.37
N GLN A 56 -9.75 13.07 2.21
CA GLN A 56 -11.15 13.10 1.87
C GLN A 56 -11.88 11.98 2.61
N VAL A 57 -12.61 12.36 3.66
CA VAL A 57 -13.56 11.48 4.34
C VAL A 57 -14.92 11.71 3.69
N PHE A 58 -15.45 10.69 3.04
CA PHE A 58 -16.81 10.73 2.49
C PHE A 58 -17.81 10.34 3.58
N ASP A 59 -18.73 11.25 3.89
CA ASP A 59 -19.89 10.92 4.72
C ASP A 59 -20.94 10.19 3.87
N ASN A 60 -21.03 8.88 4.07
CA ASN A 60 -21.93 8.00 3.35
C ASN A 60 -23.24 7.70 4.11
N SER A 61 -23.50 8.38 5.23
CA SER A 61 -24.70 8.14 6.06
C SER A 61 -26.00 8.16 5.25
N ARG A 62 -26.21 9.21 4.46
CA ARG A 62 -27.40 9.37 3.62
C ARG A 62 -27.54 8.31 2.54
N LEU A 63 -26.42 7.91 1.91
CA LEU A 63 -26.44 6.85 0.89
C LEU A 63 -26.92 5.53 1.48
N ILE A 64 -26.46 5.20 2.69
CA ILE A 64 -26.82 3.98 3.41
C ILE A 64 -28.31 4.01 3.79
N GLU A 65 -28.78 5.14 4.32
CA GLU A 65 -30.20 5.32 4.68
C GLU A 65 -31.13 5.20 3.46
N ASP A 66 -30.75 5.81 2.33
CA ASP A 66 -31.60 5.88 1.14
C ASP A 66 -31.67 4.55 0.35
N THR A 67 -30.63 3.70 0.45
CA THR A 67 -30.51 2.50 -0.39
C THR A 67 -30.68 1.18 0.37
N GLY A 68 -30.56 1.20 1.71
CA GLY A 68 -30.54 -0.02 2.52
C GLY A 68 -29.29 -0.89 2.29
N ILE A 69 -28.26 -0.35 1.63
CA ILE A 69 -26.96 -1.02 1.49
C ILE A 69 -26.27 -1.05 2.85
N ASN A 70 -25.72 -2.20 3.23
CA ASN A 70 -24.99 -2.34 4.49
C ASN A 70 -23.67 -1.56 4.48
N PHE A 71 -23.18 -1.23 5.68
CA PHE A 71 -21.82 -0.73 5.81
C PHE A 71 -20.82 -1.70 5.18
N PRO A 72 -19.78 -1.18 4.49
CA PRO A 72 -18.74 -2.03 3.96
C PRO A 72 -18.03 -2.78 5.09
N GLU A 73 -17.56 -3.98 4.80
CA GLU A 73 -16.73 -4.74 5.72
C GLU A 73 -15.41 -3.99 6.03
N PRO A 74 -14.80 -4.20 7.20
CA PRO A 74 -13.49 -3.64 7.50
C PRO A 74 -12.43 -4.06 6.48
N VAL A 75 -11.56 -3.12 6.08
CA VAL A 75 -10.53 -3.35 5.04
C VAL A 75 -9.67 -4.58 5.34
N HIS A 76 -9.30 -4.80 6.61
CA HIS A 76 -8.45 -5.93 6.98
C HIS A 76 -9.14 -7.29 6.77
N GLU A 77 -10.45 -7.38 7.00
CA GLU A 77 -11.23 -8.59 6.74
C GLU A 77 -11.38 -8.85 5.24
N TYR A 78 -11.65 -7.80 4.46
CA TYR A 78 -11.72 -7.88 3.00
C TYR A 78 -10.40 -8.39 2.40
N ILE A 79 -9.27 -7.81 2.82
CA ILE A 79 -7.94 -8.20 2.34
C ILE A 79 -7.63 -9.65 2.71
N GLN A 80 -7.95 -10.08 3.93
CA GLN A 80 -7.72 -11.46 4.37
C GLN A 80 -8.50 -12.47 3.52
N ARG A 81 -9.74 -12.16 3.14
CA ARG A 81 -10.53 -13.02 2.24
C ARG A 81 -9.99 -13.03 0.82
N CYS A 82 -9.46 -11.91 0.34
CA CYS A 82 -9.02 -11.77 -1.05
C CYS A 82 -7.57 -12.18 -1.30
N ILE A 83 -6.76 -12.41 -0.26
CA ILE A 83 -5.32 -12.66 -0.39
C ILE A 83 -5.00 -13.90 -1.25
N ASP A 84 -5.84 -14.93 -1.16
CA ASP A 84 -5.71 -16.15 -1.97
C ASP A 84 -5.87 -15.89 -3.46
N HIS A 85 -6.62 -14.84 -3.84
CA HIS A 85 -6.78 -14.42 -5.23
C HIS A 85 -5.62 -13.55 -5.72
N LEU A 86 -4.86 -12.92 -4.80
CA LEU A 86 -3.71 -12.09 -5.14
C LEU A 86 -2.46 -12.92 -5.47
N GLY A 87 -2.37 -14.17 -4.98
CA GLY A 87 -1.21 -15.04 -5.21
C GLY A 87 -0.93 -15.40 -6.68
N ASN A 88 -1.89 -15.18 -7.58
CA ASN A 88 -1.74 -15.43 -9.02
C ASN A 88 -1.44 -14.16 -9.84
N ILE A 89 -1.32 -13.00 -9.20
CA ILE A 89 -1.09 -11.73 -9.88
C ILE A 89 0.41 -11.47 -9.94
N ASP A 90 1.00 -11.61 -11.13
CA ASP A 90 2.34 -11.10 -11.40
C ASP A 90 2.26 -9.58 -11.62
N ILE A 91 2.53 -8.84 -10.56
CA ILE A 91 2.56 -7.36 -10.57
C ILE A 91 3.64 -6.78 -11.48
N MET A 92 4.66 -7.56 -11.87
CA MET A 92 5.74 -7.13 -12.75
C MET A 92 5.41 -7.38 -14.23
N GLU A 93 4.65 -8.44 -14.53
CA GLU A 93 4.18 -8.73 -15.89
C GLU A 93 3.24 -7.63 -16.42
N GLY A 94 2.31 -7.13 -15.58
CA GLY A 94 1.39 -6.06 -15.95
C GLY A 94 2.04 -4.69 -16.20
N ALA A 95 3.29 -4.49 -15.79
CA ALA A 95 4.05 -3.26 -16.03
C ALA A 95 4.85 -3.27 -17.35
N LEU A 96 4.90 -4.41 -18.06
CA LEU A 96 5.69 -4.59 -19.28
C LEU A 96 4.89 -4.40 -20.58
N ASP A 97 3.56 -4.25 -20.52
CA ASP A 97 2.75 -3.92 -21.70
C ASP A 97 2.60 -2.37 -21.83
N PRO A 98 3.13 -1.74 -22.89
CA PRO A 98 3.15 -0.30 -23.09
C PRO A 98 1.82 0.31 -23.58
#